data_AF-A0A3M0Z0Q7-F1
#
_entry.id   AF-A0A3M0Z0Q7-F1
#
_cell.length_a   1.000
_cell.length_b   1.000
_cell.length_c   1.000
_cell.angle_alpha   90.00
_cell.angle_beta   90.00
_cell.angle_gamma   90.00
#
_symmetry.space_group_name_H-M   'P 1'
#
loop_
_entity.id
_entity.type
_entity.pdbx_description
1 polymer ?
#
loop_
_entity_poly.entity_id
_entity_poly.type
_entity_poly.pdbx_seq_one_letter_code
_entity_poly.pdbx_strand_id
1 'polypeptide(L)'
;MDNPQSSPNAQELKMEEGRELILKRLKQLTFKQRLIHFRGKVRRWWLIHFRPGYVKKALARRRGECTRLGTCCHLGYRCFFLKHDENACAMCSIYEKRPQNCRIFPLDERDLRERDFLMPDHPCGYYFVDDENSCRECQEKD
;
A
#
# COMPACT_ATOMS: atom_id res chain seq x y z
N MET A 1 -32.62 -29.39 -1.17
CA MET A 1 -31.26 -29.10 -0.66
C MET A 1 -30.89 -27.76 -1.24
N ASP A 2 -31.47 -26.72 -0.66
CA ASP A 2 -31.36 -25.36 -1.16
C ASP A 2 -30.10 -24.74 -0.54
N ASN A 3 -29.08 -24.56 -1.38
CA ASN A 3 -27.91 -23.76 -1.03
C ASN A 3 -28.19 -22.33 -1.53
N PRO A 4 -28.58 -21.38 -0.67
CA PRO A 4 -28.85 -20.03 -1.10
C PRO A 4 -27.52 -19.40 -1.51
N GLN A 5 -27.39 -19.09 -2.80
CA GLN A 5 -26.31 -18.25 -3.32
C GLN A 5 -26.27 -16.96 -2.50
N SER A 6 -25.27 -16.86 -1.62
CA SER A 6 -24.91 -15.64 -0.91
C SER A 6 -24.61 -14.57 -1.95
N SER A 7 -25.56 -13.65 -2.13
CA SER A 7 -25.37 -12.48 -2.98
C SER A 7 -24.17 -11.70 -2.44
N PRO A 8 -23.19 -11.34 -3.28
CA PRO A 8 -22.03 -10.59 -2.81
C PRO A 8 -22.48 -9.22 -2.28
N ASN A 9 -21.93 -8.83 -1.14
CA ASN A 9 -22.18 -7.53 -0.52
C ASN A 9 -21.72 -6.41 -1.47
N ALA A 10 -22.37 -5.24 -1.44
CA ALA A 10 -21.95 -4.04 -2.21
C ALA A 10 -20.47 -3.66 -2.02
N GLN A 11 -19.86 -4.04 -0.89
CA GLN A 11 -18.43 -3.90 -0.64
C GLN A 11 -17.58 -4.90 -1.46
N GLU A 12 -18.03 -6.14 -1.63
CA GLU A 12 -17.33 -7.18 -2.41
C GLU A 12 -17.35 -6.85 -3.90
N LEU A 13 -18.48 -6.36 -4.43
CA LEU A 13 -18.61 -5.91 -5.81
C LEU A 13 -17.64 -4.77 -6.13
N LYS A 14 -17.55 -3.75 -5.26
CA LYS A 14 -16.58 -2.64 -5.41
C LYS A 14 -15.12 -3.10 -5.35
N MET A 15 -14.85 -4.17 -4.60
CA MET A 15 -13.50 -4.74 -4.47
C MET A 15 -13.11 -5.60 -5.68
N GLU A 16 -14.03 -6.35 -6.27
CA GLU A 16 -13.80 -7.10 -7.51
C GLU A 16 -13.57 -6.17 -8.71
N GLU A 17 -14.37 -5.10 -8.84
CA GLU A 17 -14.18 -4.05 -9.84
C GLU A 17 -12.80 -3.39 -9.70
N GLY A 18 -12.39 -3.07 -8.46
CA GLY A 18 -11.06 -2.52 -8.17
C GLY A 18 -9.93 -3.46 -8.61
N ARG A 19 -10.08 -4.78 -8.45
CA ARG A 19 -9.09 -5.78 -8.87
C ARG A 19 -8.99 -5.89 -10.39
N GLU A 20 -10.11 -5.96 -11.09
CA GLU A 20 -10.10 -5.98 -12.55
C GLU A 20 -9.47 -4.70 -13.11
N LEU A 21 -9.76 -3.55 -12.50
CA LEU A 21 -9.16 -2.27 -12.86
C LEU A 21 -7.63 -2.28 -12.65
N ILE A 22 -7.14 -2.81 -11.51
CA ILE A 22 -5.71 -3.00 -11.26
C ILE A 22 -5.10 -3.89 -12.34
N LEU A 23 -5.67 -5.06 -12.63
CA LEU A 23 -5.13 -5.99 -13.62
C LEU A 23 -5.11 -5.39 -15.03
N LYS A 24 -6.17 -4.65 -15.40
CA LYS A 24 -6.26 -3.94 -16.69
C LYS A 24 -5.22 -2.82 -16.80
N ARG A 25 -5.07 -1.99 -15.75
CA ARG A 25 -4.02 -0.96 -15.70
C ARG A 25 -2.63 -1.57 -15.70
N LEU A 26 -2.38 -2.65 -14.94
CA LEU A 26 -1.09 -3.36 -14.93
C LEU A 26 -0.69 -3.88 -16.31
N LYS A 27 -1.66 -4.35 -17.11
CA LYS A 27 -1.43 -4.76 -18.51
C LYS A 27 -1.12 -3.56 -19.42
N GLN A 28 -1.65 -2.38 -19.11
CA GLN A 28 -1.40 -1.12 -19.82
C GLN A 28 -0.15 -0.38 -19.35
N LEU A 29 0.50 -0.84 -18.26
CA LEU A 29 1.70 -0.20 -17.76
C LEU A 29 2.86 -0.38 -18.73
N THR A 30 3.28 0.73 -19.32
CA THR A 30 4.49 0.82 -20.14
C THR A 30 5.74 0.50 -19.31
N PHE A 31 6.81 0.08 -19.99
CA PHE A 31 8.08 -0.29 -19.36
C PHE A 31 8.64 0.84 -18.46
N LYS A 32 8.45 2.10 -18.86
CA LYS A 32 8.81 3.29 -18.07
C LYS A 32 8.08 3.35 -16.72
N GLN A 33 6.80 2.99 -16.67
CA GLN A 33 6.03 3.00 -15.43
C GLN A 33 6.46 1.86 -14.49
N ARG A 34 6.77 0.67 -15.03
CA ARG A 34 7.38 -0.41 -14.24
C ARG A 34 8.71 0.02 -13.62
N LEU A 35 9.52 0.78 -14.37
CA LEU A 35 10.79 1.31 -13.91
C LEU A 35 10.63 2.33 -12.78
N ILE A 36 9.66 3.25 -12.88
CA ILE A 36 9.37 4.26 -11.84
C ILE A 36 8.98 3.57 -10.52
N HIS A 37 8.12 2.56 -10.57
CA HIS A 37 7.68 1.84 -9.36
C HIS A 37 8.77 0.91 -8.80
N PHE A 38 9.65 0.37 -9.64
CA PHE A 38 10.85 -0.33 -9.17
C PHE A 38 11.83 0.64 -8.48
N ARG A 39 11.98 1.85 -9.02
CA ARG A 39 12.81 2.91 -8.43
C ARG A 39 12.31 3.30 -7.04
N GLY A 40 11.01 3.27 -6.76
CA GLY A 40 10.45 3.46 -5.43
C GLY A 40 10.95 2.44 -4.40
N LYS A 41 11.06 1.16 -4.79
CA LYS A 41 11.62 0.10 -3.94
C LYS A 41 13.11 0.30 -3.69
N VAL A 42 13.88 0.67 -4.72
CA VAL A 42 15.33 0.95 -4.59
C VAL A 42 15.57 2.17 -3.70
N ARG A 43 14.80 3.25 -3.90
CA ARG A 43 14.86 4.47 -3.10
C ARG A 43 14.65 4.18 -1.61
N ARG A 44 13.58 3.46 -1.27
CA ARG A 44 13.30 3.08 0.11
C ARG A 44 14.40 2.22 0.71
N TRP A 45 14.89 1.21 -0.02
CA TRP A 45 16.01 0.39 0.43
C TRP A 45 17.25 1.24 0.74
N TRP A 46 17.59 2.18 -0.14
CA TRP A 46 18.69 3.11 0.07
C TRP A 46 18.45 4.02 1.29
N LEU A 47 17.24 4.58 1.45
CA LEU A 47 16.92 5.44 2.59
C LEU A 47 16.97 4.70 3.93
N ILE A 48 16.53 3.45 3.97
CA ILE A 48 16.65 2.59 5.17
C ILE A 48 18.11 2.45 5.58
N HIS A 49 19.00 2.19 4.62
CA HIS A 49 20.38 1.86 4.91
C HIS A 49 21.26 3.10 5.17
N PHE A 50 21.08 4.17 4.37
CA PHE A 50 21.96 5.33 4.38
C PHE A 50 21.38 6.55 5.10
N ARG A 51 20.05 6.64 5.32
CA ARG A 51 19.40 7.79 5.98
C ARG A 51 18.37 7.37 7.03
N PRO A 52 18.74 6.60 8.07
CA PRO A 52 17.79 6.16 9.10
C PRO A 52 17.11 7.31 9.83
N GLY A 53 17.78 8.46 10.00
CA GLY A 53 17.19 9.67 10.60
C GLY A 53 16.05 10.26 9.77
N TYR A 54 16.14 10.23 8.43
CA TYR A 54 15.04 10.61 7.55
C TYR A 54 13.87 9.64 7.72
N VAL A 55 14.16 8.34 7.74
CA VAL A 55 13.13 7.30 7.90
C VAL A 55 12.38 7.45 9.22
N LYS A 56 13.09 7.69 10.32
CA LYS A 56 12.46 7.91 11.63
C LYS A 56 11.52 9.12 11.62
N LYS A 57 11.97 10.25 11.07
CA LYS A 57 11.15 11.46 10.95
C LYS A 57 9.92 11.23 10.07
N ALA A 58 10.11 10.62 8.91
CA ALA A 58 9.02 10.36 7.98
C ALA A 58 7.96 9.41 8.59
N LEU A 59 8.40 8.36 9.30
CA LEU A 59 7.50 7.45 10.02
C LEU A 59 6.81 8.11 11.21
N ALA A 60 7.46 9.06 11.89
CA ALA A 60 6.86 9.81 13.00
C ALA A 60 5.68 10.70 12.55
N ARG A 61 5.66 11.11 11.28
CA ARG A 61 4.55 11.85 10.66
C ARG A 61 3.46 10.96 10.09
N ARG A 62 3.71 9.64 9.98
CA ARG A 62 2.78 8.70 9.36
C ARG A 62 1.62 8.40 10.30
N ARG A 63 0.41 8.48 9.77
CA ARG A 63 -0.85 8.19 10.48
C ARG A 63 -1.74 7.28 9.64
N GLY A 64 -2.77 6.74 10.28
CA GLY A 64 -3.71 5.81 9.66
C GLY A 64 -3.19 4.36 9.63
N GLU A 65 -3.88 3.52 8.86
CA GLU A 65 -3.66 2.08 8.85
C GLU A 65 -3.78 1.44 7.47
N CYS A 66 -3.32 0.20 7.35
CA CYS A 66 -3.35 -0.54 6.09
C CYS A 66 -4.76 -1.06 5.81
N THR A 67 -5.39 -0.59 4.73
CA THR A 67 -6.72 -1.01 4.28
C THR A 67 -6.75 -2.33 3.51
N ARG A 68 -5.64 -3.09 3.50
CA ARG A 68 -5.53 -4.41 2.83
C ARG A 68 -5.98 -4.43 1.36
N LEU A 69 -5.79 -3.32 0.65
CA LEU A 69 -6.06 -3.23 -0.80
C LEU A 69 -5.04 -3.98 -1.66
N GLY A 70 -3.81 -4.19 -1.17
CA GLY A 70 -2.77 -4.92 -1.90
C GLY A 70 -2.09 -4.13 -3.04
N THR A 71 -2.49 -2.89 -3.32
CA THR A 71 -1.88 -2.04 -4.37
C THR A 71 -0.37 -1.94 -4.22
N CYS A 72 0.10 -1.82 -2.97
CA CYS A 72 1.53 -1.71 -2.65
C CYS A 72 2.35 -2.92 -3.13
N CYS A 73 1.71 -4.10 -3.22
CA CYS A 73 2.31 -5.35 -3.70
C CYS A 73 2.35 -5.47 -5.22
N HIS A 74 1.76 -4.52 -5.95
CA HIS A 74 1.77 -4.45 -7.40
C HIS A 74 2.72 -3.38 -7.97
N LEU A 75 3.36 -2.56 -7.12
CA LEU A 75 4.32 -1.55 -7.58
C LEU A 75 5.56 -2.22 -8.21
N GLY A 76 5.69 -2.02 -9.53
CA GLY A 76 6.80 -2.47 -10.37
C GLY A 76 6.62 -3.89 -10.89
N TYR A 77 6.21 -4.80 -10.01
CA TYR A 77 5.87 -6.19 -10.35
C TYR A 77 4.78 -6.70 -9.41
N ARG A 78 4.07 -7.77 -9.82
CA ARG A 78 3.17 -8.50 -8.94
C ARG A 78 3.97 -9.34 -7.96
N CYS A 79 3.88 -9.03 -6.67
CA CYS A 79 4.53 -9.80 -5.62
C CYS A 79 4.03 -11.26 -5.61
N PHE A 80 4.94 -12.23 -5.62
CA PHE A 80 4.60 -13.66 -5.57
C PHE A 80 3.93 -14.08 -4.24
N PHE A 81 4.21 -13.34 -3.16
CA PHE A 81 3.64 -13.57 -1.84
C PHE A 81 2.27 -12.91 -1.63
N LEU A 82 1.74 -12.20 -2.63
CA LEU A 82 0.40 -11.63 -2.58
C LEU A 82 -0.63 -12.75 -2.78
N LYS A 83 -1.45 -12.95 -1.75
CA LYS A 83 -2.61 -13.83 -1.73
C LYS A 83 -3.86 -13.00 -1.47
N HIS A 84 -5.01 -13.64 -1.61
CA HIS A 84 -6.28 -13.05 -1.24
C HIS A 84 -7.03 -14.03 -0.34
N ASP A 85 -7.74 -13.50 0.65
CA ASP A 85 -8.62 -14.30 1.50
C ASP A 85 -10.01 -14.49 0.86
N GLU A 86 -10.87 -15.20 1.59
CA GLU A 86 -12.24 -15.55 1.18
C GLU A 86 -13.10 -14.31 0.89
N ASN A 87 -12.83 -13.19 1.57
CA ASN A 87 -13.53 -11.91 1.38
C ASN A 87 -12.85 -11.02 0.34
N ALA A 88 -12.04 -11.60 -0.53
CA ALA A 88 -11.31 -10.88 -1.55
C ALA A 88 -10.41 -9.73 -1.02
N CYS A 89 -9.93 -9.81 0.22
CA CYS A 89 -8.98 -8.85 0.77
C CYS A 89 -7.53 -9.30 0.52
N ALA A 90 -6.62 -8.36 0.26
CA ALA A 90 -5.22 -8.70 0.05
C ALA A 90 -4.56 -9.19 1.34
N MET A 91 -3.77 -10.26 1.20
CA MET A 91 -3.00 -10.87 2.28
C MET A 91 -1.58 -11.16 1.82
N CYS A 92 -0.60 -10.91 2.69
CA CYS A 92 0.79 -11.26 2.42
C CYS A 92 1.13 -12.60 3.08
N SER A 93 1.49 -13.62 2.31
CA SER A 93 1.81 -14.96 2.84
C SER A 93 3.06 -15.00 3.73
N ILE A 94 3.88 -13.95 3.69
CA ILE A 94 5.09 -13.80 4.52
C ILE A 94 5.01 -12.57 5.43
N TYR A 95 3.80 -12.20 5.90
CA TYR A 95 3.57 -10.96 6.64
C TYR A 95 4.58 -10.73 7.78
N GLU A 96 4.86 -11.76 8.58
CA GLU A 96 5.85 -11.69 9.67
C GLU A 96 7.29 -11.50 9.16
N LYS A 97 7.62 -12.14 8.03
CA LYS A 97 8.96 -12.11 7.43
C LYS A 97 9.11 -11.03 6.35
N ARG A 98 8.22 -10.04 6.32
CA ARG A 98 8.27 -8.96 5.32
C ARG A 98 9.63 -8.24 5.38
N PRO A 99 10.29 -8.01 4.23
CA PRO A 99 11.51 -7.23 4.22
C PRO A 99 11.23 -5.79 4.69
N GLN A 100 12.23 -5.13 5.28
CA GLN A 100 12.07 -3.78 5.82
C GLN A 100 11.46 -2.81 4.81
N ASN A 101 11.86 -2.91 3.54
CA ASN A 101 11.31 -2.11 2.45
C ASN A 101 9.77 -2.18 2.38
N CYS A 102 9.19 -3.38 2.53
CA CYS A 102 7.73 -3.56 2.56
C CYS A 102 7.10 -3.08 3.87
N ARG A 103 7.80 -3.21 5.01
CA ARG A 103 7.28 -2.80 6.34
C ARG A 103 7.16 -1.28 6.48
N ILE A 104 8.12 -0.55 5.93
CA ILE A 104 8.13 0.92 6.02
C ILE A 104 7.22 1.60 5.01
N PHE A 105 6.59 0.85 4.09
CA PHE A 105 5.70 1.43 3.10
C PHE A 105 4.36 1.84 3.72
N PRO A 106 3.80 2.99 3.33
CA PRO A 106 4.45 4.10 2.63
C PRO A 106 5.46 4.80 3.55
N LEU A 107 6.62 5.18 3.02
CA LEU A 107 7.64 5.91 3.76
C LEU A 107 7.33 7.41 3.84
N ASP A 108 6.84 7.98 2.73
CA ASP A 108 6.51 9.40 2.59
C ASP A 108 5.42 9.58 1.51
N GLU A 109 5.01 10.83 1.27
CA GLU A 109 3.97 11.20 0.31
C GLU A 109 4.34 10.80 -1.13
N ARG A 110 5.63 10.62 -1.43
CA ARG A 110 6.07 10.14 -2.76
C ARG A 110 5.63 8.71 -2.99
N ASP A 111 5.73 7.86 -1.97
CA ASP A 111 5.26 6.48 -2.04
C ASP A 111 3.73 6.41 -2.23
N LEU A 112 2.99 7.32 -1.62
CA LEU A 112 1.54 7.45 -1.83
C LEU A 112 1.22 7.83 -3.28
N ARG A 113 1.87 8.88 -3.81
CA ARG A 113 1.68 9.29 -5.21
C ARG A 113 2.00 8.16 -6.20
N GLU A 114 3.07 7.40 -5.95
CA GLU A 114 3.41 6.24 -6.77
C GLU A 114 2.33 5.16 -6.69
N ARG A 115 1.73 4.92 -5.51
CA ARG A 115 0.62 3.98 -5.37
C ARG A 115 -0.63 4.48 -6.08
N ASP A 116 -1.00 5.73 -5.87
CA ASP A 116 -2.28 6.30 -6.32
C ASP A 116 -2.32 6.39 -7.85
N PHE A 117 -1.16 6.41 -8.51
CA PHE A 117 -1.09 6.22 -9.96
C PHE A 117 -1.71 4.88 -10.42
N LEU A 118 -1.56 3.81 -9.64
CA LEU A 118 -2.13 2.50 -9.94
C LEU A 118 -3.61 2.39 -9.58
N MET A 119 -4.02 3.01 -8.47
CA MET A 119 -5.41 3.07 -8.01
C MET A 119 -5.73 4.46 -7.45
N PRO A 120 -6.16 5.41 -8.30
CA PRO A 120 -6.51 6.76 -7.85
C PRO A 120 -7.86 6.76 -7.09
N ASP A 121 -8.78 5.89 -7.48
CA ASP A 121 -10.15 5.83 -6.94
C ASP A 121 -10.23 5.13 -5.56
N HIS A 122 -9.15 4.47 -5.16
CA HIS A 122 -9.03 3.79 -3.86
C HIS A 122 -7.77 4.30 -3.14
N PRO A 123 -7.86 5.38 -2.35
CA PRO A 123 -6.70 5.97 -1.68
C PRO A 123 -6.11 5.05 -0.61
N CYS A 124 -4.89 5.38 -0.17
CA CYS A 124 -4.27 4.70 0.96
C CYS A 124 -4.92 5.09 2.28
N GLY A 125 -5.09 4.14 3.19
CA GLY A 125 -5.46 4.45 4.56
C GLY A 125 -4.36 5.15 5.34
N TYR A 126 -3.12 5.16 4.84
CA TYR A 126 -2.03 5.95 5.42
C TYR A 126 -1.98 7.37 4.84
N TYR A 127 -1.70 8.34 5.70
CA TYR A 127 -1.44 9.74 5.35
C TYR A 127 -0.29 10.30 6.20
N PHE A 128 0.18 11.50 5.86
CA PHE A 128 1.29 12.17 6.54
C PHE A 128 0.85 13.54 7.04
N VAL A 129 1.21 13.86 8.28
CA VAL A 129 0.99 15.18 8.90
C VAL A 129 2.28 16.00 8.93
N ASP A 130 2.16 17.32 8.98
CA ASP A 130 3.32 18.20 9.11
C ASP A 130 3.97 18.11 10.49
N ASP A 131 5.25 18.48 10.58
CA ASP A 131 6.06 18.34 11.80
C ASP A 131 5.44 19.10 12.99
N GLU A 132 4.82 20.26 12.75
CA GLU A 132 4.12 21.05 13.79
C GLU A 132 2.92 20.33 14.43
N ASN A 133 2.22 19.47 13.68
CA ASN A 133 1.10 18.69 14.19
C ASN A 133 1.55 17.32 14.71
N SER A 134 2.65 16.77 14.17
CA SER A 134 3.21 15.50 14.63
C SER A 134 3.67 15.54 16.10
N CYS A 135 4.12 16.70 16.58
CA CYS A 135 4.54 16.91 17.97
C CYS A 135 3.37 17.17 18.94
N ARG A 136 2.25 17.75 18.47
CA ARG A 136 1.09 18.07 19.34
C ARG A 136 0.35 16.81 19.79
N GLU A 137 0.17 15.85 18.90
CA GLU A 137 -0.52 14.58 19.22
C GLU A 137 0.26 13.68 20.20
N CYS A 138 1.55 13.92 20.42
CA CYS A 138 2.30 13.24 21.48
C CYS A 138 1.99 13.79 22.88
N GLN A 139 1.35 14.96 23.00
CA GLN A 139 1.07 15.65 24.27
C GLN A 139 -0.34 15.40 24.81
N GLU A 140 -1.21 14.72 24.06
CA GLU A 140 -2.62 14.47 24.42
C GLU A 140 -2.90 13.01 24.85
N LYS A 141 -1.83 12.23 25.12
CA LYS A 141 -1.92 10.84 25.58
C LYS A 141 -1.31 10.65 26.98
N ASP A 142 -1.63 11.56 27.90
CA ASP A 142 -1.39 11.39 29.35
C ASP A 142 -2.70 11.53 30.13
#